data_AF-A0A8T7CRL1-F1
#
_entry.id   AF-A0A8T7CRL1-F1
#
_cell.length_a   1.000
_cell.length_b   1.000
_cell.length_c   1.000
_cell.angle_alpha   90.00
_cell.angle_beta   90.00
_cell.angle_gamma   90.00
#
_symmetry.space_group_name_H-M   'P 1'
#
loop_
_entity.id
_entity.type
_entity.pdbx_description
1 polymer ?
#
loop_
_entity_poly.entity_id
_entity_poly.type
_entity_poly.pdbx_seq_one_letter_code
_entity_poly.pdbx_strand_id
1 'polypeptide(L)'
;RDVLAQLGADYHGPLAMVTHGLQLPPVWLALAGALVAWFLYLKRPELPGQIAQKVAPLYRLLDRKYYFDEINQQVFSKGAQQTGRMFWRVGDETIIDGTMVNGTAKTVGWFSGVIRGVQSGFLYHYAFAMVIGLAVLLGWLVLQA
;
A
#
# COMPACT_ATOMS: atom_id res chain seq x y z
N ARG A 1 -12.58 31.28 -39.93
CA ARG A 1 -14.03 31.05 -39.76
C ARG A 1 -14.36 31.46 -38.35
N ASP A 2 -15.22 32.47 -38.17
CA ASP A 2 -15.51 33.03 -36.86
C ASP A 2 -16.53 32.12 -36.15
N VAL A 3 -16.03 31.24 -35.29
CA VAL A 3 -16.81 30.17 -34.64
C VAL A 3 -17.86 30.76 -33.69
N LEU A 4 -17.57 31.90 -33.08
CA LEU A 4 -18.49 32.58 -32.16
C LEU A 4 -19.69 33.20 -32.88
N ALA A 5 -19.47 33.73 -34.09
CA ALA A 5 -20.55 34.26 -34.93
C ALA A 5 -21.52 33.16 -35.41
N GLN A 6 -21.00 31.96 -35.72
CA GLN A 6 -21.84 30.80 -36.06
C GLN A 6 -22.61 30.26 -34.84
N LEU A 7 -21.95 30.14 -33.68
CA LEU A 7 -22.58 29.65 -32.46
C LEU A 7 -23.68 30.60 -31.94
N GLY A 8 -23.48 31.91 -32.11
CA GLY A 8 -24.49 32.92 -31.77
C GLY A 8 -25.72 32.90 -32.68
N ALA A 9 -25.57 32.48 -33.95
CA ALA A 9 -26.69 32.35 -34.88
C ALA A 9 -27.61 31.16 -34.55
N ASP A 10 -27.04 30.08 -34.01
CA ASP A 10 -27.79 28.87 -33.61
C ASP A 10 -28.34 28.96 -32.17
N TYR A 11 -27.94 29.98 -31.39
CA TYR A 11 -28.38 30.16 -30.01
C TYR A 11 -29.69 30.97 -29.94
N HIS A 12 -30.79 30.26 -29.71
CA HIS A 12 -32.14 30.83 -29.68
C HIS A 12 -32.57 31.35 -28.29
N GLY A 13 -31.63 31.50 -27.36
CA GLY A 13 -31.86 31.98 -25.99
C GLY A 13 -32.20 30.88 -24.98
N PRO A 14 -32.18 31.20 -23.65
CA PRO A 14 -32.33 30.20 -22.59
C PRO A 14 -33.69 29.48 -22.60
N LEU A 15 -34.78 30.20 -22.90
CA LEU A 15 -36.13 29.62 -22.92
C LEU A 15 -36.30 28.64 -24.09
N ALA A 16 -35.76 28.97 -25.26
CA ALA A 16 -35.79 28.08 -26.43
C ALA A 16 -34.96 26.81 -26.19
N MET A 17 -33.84 26.93 -25.47
CA MET A 17 -33.03 25.77 -25.07
C MET A 17 -33.80 24.84 -24.13
N VAL A 18 -34.56 25.38 -23.17
CA VAL A 18 -35.40 24.58 -22.25
C VAL A 18 -36.54 23.89 -23.00
N THR A 19 -37.27 24.61 -23.84
CA THR A 19 -38.40 24.02 -24.60
C THR A 19 -37.92 22.97 -25.59
N HIS A 20 -36.78 23.19 -26.26
CA HIS A 20 -36.14 22.20 -27.10
C HIS A 20 -35.76 20.96 -26.28
N GLY A 21 -35.16 21.15 -25.09
CA GLY A 21 -34.84 20.05 -24.17
C GLY A 21 -36.04 19.19 -23.78
N LEU A 22 -37.20 19.80 -23.52
CA LEU A 22 -38.44 19.10 -23.18
C LEU A 22 -39.00 18.25 -24.34
N GLN A 23 -38.69 18.60 -25.57
CA GLN A 23 -39.08 17.84 -26.76
C GLN A 23 -38.12 16.66 -27.02
N LEU A 24 -36.97 16.62 -26.35
CA LEU A 24 -35.98 15.56 -26.56
C LEU A 24 -36.40 14.23 -25.88
N PRO A 25 -36.08 13.09 -26.51
CA PRO A 25 -36.34 11.77 -25.95
C PRO A 25 -35.81 11.52 -24.51
N PRO A 26 -34.63 12.02 -24.09
CA PRO A 26 -34.11 11.77 -22.75
C PRO A 26 -35.02 12.26 -21.62
N VAL A 27 -35.72 13.39 -21.80
CA VAL A 27 -36.65 13.92 -20.78
C VAL A 27 -37.82 12.95 -20.60
N TRP A 28 -38.38 12.47 -21.70
CA TRP A 28 -39.49 11.50 -21.66
C TRP A 28 -39.05 10.13 -21.12
N LEU A 29 -37.84 9.66 -21.47
CA LEU A 29 -37.28 8.43 -20.92
C LEU A 29 -37.03 8.53 -19.40
N ALA A 30 -36.53 9.67 -18.92
CA ALA A 30 -36.34 9.93 -17.50
C ALA A 30 -37.69 9.96 -16.75
N LEU A 31 -38.70 10.65 -17.30
CA LEU A 31 -40.06 10.66 -16.75
C LEU A 31 -40.68 9.26 -16.71
N ALA A 32 -40.54 8.48 -17.78
CA ALA A 32 -40.99 7.09 -17.82
C ALA A 32 -40.29 6.24 -16.75
N GLY A 33 -38.97 6.38 -16.61
CA GLY A 33 -38.20 5.70 -15.55
C GLY A 33 -38.68 6.06 -14.15
N ALA A 34 -38.95 7.34 -13.90
CA ALA A 34 -39.49 7.81 -12.62
C ALA A 34 -40.88 7.25 -12.33
N LEU A 35 -41.77 7.21 -13.33
CA LEU A 35 -43.12 6.62 -13.20
C LEU A 35 -43.05 5.11 -12.95
N VAL A 36 -42.16 4.39 -13.63
CA VAL A 36 -41.93 2.96 -13.40
C VAL A 36 -41.41 2.73 -11.98
N ALA A 37 -40.46 3.53 -11.50
CA ALA A 37 -39.96 3.44 -10.13
C ALA A 37 -41.06 3.74 -9.11
N TRP A 38 -41.84 4.80 -9.31
CA TRP A 38 -42.99 5.12 -8.45
C TRP A 38 -43.97 3.95 -8.38
N PHE A 39 -44.34 3.35 -9.52
CA PHE A 39 -45.25 2.23 -9.54
C PHE A 39 -44.71 0.99 -8.79
N LEU A 40 -43.43 0.65 -9.05
CA LEU A 40 -42.78 -0.51 -8.46
C LEU A 40 -42.51 -0.38 -6.95
N TYR A 41 -42.24 0.83 -6.45
CA TYR A 41 -41.88 1.02 -5.03
C TYR A 41 -43.04 1.53 -4.16
N LEU A 42 -44.01 2.29 -4.71
CA LEU A 42 -45.14 2.82 -3.93
C LEU A 42 -46.45 2.06 -4.15
N LYS A 43 -46.72 1.58 -5.37
CA LYS A 43 -47.99 0.90 -5.70
C LYS A 43 -47.93 -0.62 -5.54
N ARG A 44 -46.82 -1.25 -5.92
CA ARG A 44 -46.63 -2.71 -5.91
C ARG A 44 -45.22 -3.14 -5.45
N PRO A 45 -44.89 -2.96 -4.16
CA PRO A 45 -43.55 -3.26 -3.60
C PRO A 45 -43.15 -4.73 -3.66
N GLU A 46 -44.07 -5.64 -3.96
CA GLU A 46 -43.81 -7.07 -4.16
C GLU A 46 -43.10 -7.39 -5.49
N LEU A 47 -43.23 -6.53 -6.51
CA LEU A 47 -42.70 -6.78 -7.85
C LEU A 47 -41.16 -6.68 -7.94
N PRO A 48 -40.48 -5.68 -7.35
CA PRO A 48 -39.02 -5.58 -7.37
C PRO A 48 -38.32 -6.85 -6.88
N GLY A 49 -38.81 -7.45 -5.79
CA GLY A 49 -38.25 -8.69 -5.24
C GLY A 49 -38.40 -9.88 -6.19
N GLN A 50 -39.57 -10.02 -6.83
CA GLN A 50 -39.81 -11.09 -7.81
C GLN A 50 -38.96 -10.91 -9.08
N ILE A 51 -38.81 -9.67 -9.55
CA ILE A 51 -37.96 -9.34 -10.69
C ILE A 51 -36.51 -9.67 -10.34
N ALA A 52 -36.01 -9.23 -9.17
CA ALA A 52 -34.66 -9.51 -8.71
C ALA A 52 -34.37 -11.01 -8.61
N GLN A 53 -35.34 -11.83 -8.20
CA GLN A 53 -35.21 -13.29 -8.19
C GLN A 53 -35.12 -13.89 -9.59
N LYS A 54 -35.93 -13.40 -10.54
CA LYS A 54 -35.90 -13.88 -11.94
C LYS A 54 -34.61 -13.52 -12.67
N VAL A 55 -34.06 -12.33 -12.40
CA VAL A 55 -32.77 -11.87 -12.97
C VAL A 55 -31.64 -11.90 -11.95
N ALA A 56 -31.68 -12.86 -11.01
CA ALA A 56 -30.74 -12.97 -9.90
C ALA A 56 -29.25 -12.87 -10.26
N PRO A 57 -28.71 -13.43 -11.37
CA PRO A 57 -27.30 -13.27 -11.69
C PRO A 57 -26.96 -11.82 -12.07
N LEU A 58 -27.80 -11.15 -12.87
CA LEU A 58 -27.61 -9.76 -13.27
C LEU A 58 -27.83 -8.82 -12.09
N TYR A 59 -28.89 -9.05 -11.30
CA TYR A 59 -29.15 -8.28 -10.09
C TYR A 59 -27.96 -8.34 -9.12
N ARG A 60 -27.41 -9.54 -8.85
CA ARG A 60 -26.22 -9.69 -8.00
C ARG A 60 -24.99 -9.00 -8.55
N LEU A 61 -24.81 -8.96 -9.87
CA LEU A 61 -23.71 -8.23 -10.51
C LEU A 61 -23.82 -6.72 -10.26
N LEU A 62 -25.01 -6.15 -10.51
CA LEU A 62 -25.26 -4.71 -10.33
C LEU A 62 -25.24 -4.31 -8.84
N ASP A 63 -25.83 -5.15 -7.98
CA ASP A 63 -25.89 -4.95 -6.52
C ASP A 63 -24.48 -4.95 -5.90
N ARG A 64 -23.61 -5.86 -6.36
CA ARG A 64 -22.19 -5.87 -5.97
C ARG A 64 -21.32 -4.90 -6.75
N LYS A 65 -21.90 -3.88 -7.39
CA LYS A 65 -21.17 -2.85 -8.15
C LYS A 65 -20.15 -3.44 -9.13
N TYR A 66 -20.54 -4.48 -9.85
CA TYR A 66 -19.70 -5.23 -10.79
C TYR A 66 -18.47 -5.91 -10.16
N TYR A 67 -18.48 -6.17 -8.85
CA TYR A 67 -17.37 -6.75 -8.09
C TYR A 67 -16.08 -5.92 -8.06
N PHE A 68 -16.10 -4.66 -8.51
CA PHE A 68 -14.91 -3.82 -8.54
C PHE A 68 -14.35 -3.57 -7.14
N ASP A 69 -15.22 -3.32 -6.16
CA ASP A 69 -14.83 -3.09 -4.77
C ASP A 69 -14.18 -4.36 -4.18
N GLU A 70 -14.78 -5.54 -4.40
CA GLU A 70 -14.23 -6.81 -3.92
C GLU A 70 -12.90 -7.15 -4.57
N ILE A 71 -12.74 -6.93 -5.88
CA ILE A 71 -11.47 -7.13 -6.59
C ILE A 71 -10.41 -6.20 -6.02
N ASN A 72 -10.74 -4.92 -5.82
CA ASN A 72 -9.81 -3.95 -5.24
C ASN A 72 -9.34 -4.40 -3.85
N GLN A 73 -10.29 -4.77 -2.99
CA GLN A 73 -9.98 -5.19 -1.63
C GLN A 73 -9.19 -6.51 -1.58
N GLN A 74 -9.56 -7.50 -2.40
CA GLN A 74 -8.94 -8.82 -2.37
C GLN A 74 -7.58 -8.87 -3.06
N VAL A 75 -7.43 -8.18 -4.18
CA VAL A 75 -6.21 -8.23 -4.99
C VAL A 75 -5.25 -7.13 -4.55
N PHE A 76 -5.68 -5.87 -4.57
CA PHE A 76 -4.80 -4.75 -4.36
C PHE A 76 -4.54 -4.50 -2.88
N SER A 77 -5.58 -4.38 -2.06
CA SER A 77 -5.40 -4.09 -0.63
C SER A 77 -4.69 -5.23 0.10
N LYS A 78 -5.21 -6.47 0.01
CA LYS A 78 -4.56 -7.61 0.65
C LYS A 78 -3.20 -7.93 0.03
N GLY A 79 -3.06 -7.83 -1.30
CA GLY A 79 -1.79 -8.05 -1.98
C GLY A 79 -0.72 -7.07 -1.50
N ALA A 80 -1.01 -5.77 -1.49
CA ALA A 80 -0.08 -4.75 -0.99
C ALA A 80 0.30 -4.98 0.48
N GLN A 81 -0.67 -5.31 1.33
CA GLN A 81 -0.40 -5.60 2.74
C GLN A 81 0.46 -6.85 2.94
N GLN A 82 0.22 -7.91 2.17
CA GLN A 82 1.02 -9.14 2.25
C GLN A 82 2.45 -8.90 1.78
N THR A 83 2.62 -8.22 0.65
CA THR A 83 3.93 -7.83 0.12
C THR A 83 4.67 -6.92 1.11
N GLY A 84 4.00 -5.93 1.70
CA GLY A 84 4.58 -5.08 2.74
C GLY A 84 5.04 -5.87 3.97
N ARG A 85 4.21 -6.81 4.47
CA ARG A 85 4.59 -7.70 5.58
C ARG A 85 5.76 -8.62 5.24
N MET A 86 5.85 -9.09 3.99
CA MET A 86 6.97 -9.89 3.52
C MET A 86 8.27 -9.08 3.56
N PHE A 87 8.26 -7.86 2.99
CA PHE A 87 9.42 -6.99 3.02
C PHE A 87 9.83 -6.58 4.44
N TRP A 88 8.87 -6.34 5.33
CA TRP A 88 9.16 -6.07 6.74
C TRP A 88 9.88 -7.25 7.42
N ARG A 89 9.30 -8.46 7.36
CA ARG A 89 9.86 -9.62 8.04
C ARG A 89 11.19 -10.09 7.44
N VAL A 90 11.27 -10.12 6.11
CA VAL A 90 12.48 -10.61 5.42
C VAL A 90 13.56 -9.54 5.40
N GLY A 91 13.20 -8.29 5.11
CA GLY A 91 14.16 -7.19 5.01
C GLY A 91 14.65 -6.72 6.37
N ASP A 92 13.74 -6.24 7.22
CA ASP A 92 14.11 -5.54 8.44
C ASP A 92 14.48 -6.54 9.55
N GLU A 93 13.54 -7.42 9.92
CA GLU A 93 13.71 -8.32 11.05
C GLU A 93 14.80 -9.37 10.81
N THR A 94 14.89 -9.92 9.60
CA THR A 94 15.86 -11.00 9.31
C THR A 94 17.23 -10.46 8.90
N ILE A 95 17.29 -9.53 7.94
CA ILE A 95 18.58 -9.07 7.41
C ILE A 95 19.16 -7.99 8.32
N ILE A 96 18.43 -6.93 8.63
CA ILE A 96 18.98 -5.81 9.41
C ILE A 96 19.20 -6.23 10.87
N ASP A 97 18.12 -6.59 11.56
CA ASP A 97 18.19 -6.92 12.98
C ASP A 97 18.90 -8.25 13.24
N GLY A 98 18.58 -9.27 12.44
CA GLY A 98 19.16 -10.61 12.58
C GLY A 98 20.64 -10.66 12.22
N THR A 99 21.00 -10.28 11.00
CA THR A 99 22.39 -10.46 10.51
C THR A 99 23.30 -9.30 10.85
N MET A 100 22.83 -8.06 10.72
CA MET A 100 23.68 -6.88 10.86
C MET A 100 23.85 -6.49 12.33
N VAL A 101 22.76 -6.37 13.08
CA VAL A 101 22.82 -5.93 14.49
C VAL A 101 23.18 -7.10 15.41
N ASN A 102 22.38 -8.16 15.45
CA ASN A 102 22.64 -9.28 16.35
C ASN A 102 23.89 -10.09 15.96
N GLY A 103 24.21 -10.18 14.67
CA GLY A 103 25.43 -10.84 14.19
C GLY A 103 26.70 -10.11 14.63
N THR A 104 26.74 -8.78 14.50
CA THR A 104 27.87 -7.98 14.99
C THR A 104 27.96 -8.01 16.51
N ALA A 105 26.84 -7.86 17.22
CA ALA A 105 26.80 -7.94 18.68
C ALA A 105 27.30 -9.29 19.22
N LYS A 106 26.88 -10.41 18.61
CA LYS A 106 27.40 -11.76 18.96
C LYS A 106 28.88 -11.89 18.70
N THR A 107 29.38 -11.35 17.59
CA THR A 107 30.81 -11.41 17.24
C THR A 107 31.65 -10.65 18.26
N VAL A 108 31.24 -9.42 18.61
CA VAL A 108 31.90 -8.61 19.63
C VAL A 108 31.83 -9.28 21.00
N GLY A 109 30.68 -9.85 21.36
CA GLY A 109 30.49 -10.61 22.60
C GLY A 109 31.42 -11.83 22.69
N TRP A 110 31.52 -12.61 21.62
CA TRP A 110 32.43 -13.75 21.54
C TRP A 110 33.89 -13.31 21.70
N PHE A 111 34.31 -12.29 20.96
CA PHE A 111 35.69 -11.77 21.02
C PHE A 111 36.04 -11.23 22.40
N SER A 112 35.09 -10.53 23.05
CA SER A 112 35.22 -10.04 24.42
C SER A 112 35.36 -11.20 25.43
N GLY A 113 34.63 -12.30 25.21
CA GLY A 113 34.75 -13.52 26.03
C GLY A 113 36.12 -14.18 25.92
N VAL A 114 36.66 -14.28 24.70
CA VAL A 114 38.01 -14.80 24.46
C VAL A 114 39.07 -13.91 25.13
N ILE A 115 39.01 -12.59 24.92
CA ILE A 115 39.95 -11.64 25.56
C ILE A 115 39.87 -11.73 27.09
N ARG A 116 38.67 -11.88 27.65
CA ARG A 116 38.48 -12.02 29.09
C ARG A 116 39.20 -13.26 29.64
N GLY A 117 39.26 -14.35 28.88
CA GLY A 117 40.00 -15.55 29.25
C GLY A 117 41.53 -15.39 29.24
N VAL A 118 42.06 -14.46 28.44
CA VAL A 118 43.50 -14.15 28.41
C VAL A 118 43.96 -13.44 29.70
N GLN A 119 43.04 -12.75 30.39
CA GLN A 119 43.33 -12.18 31.70
C GLN A 119 43.27 -13.28 32.78
N SER A 120 44.42 -13.90 33.05
CA SER A 120 44.56 -15.00 34.01
C SER A 120 44.62 -14.56 35.48
N GLY A 121 44.75 -13.26 35.76
CA GLY A 121 44.84 -12.71 37.13
C GLY A 121 46.18 -12.93 37.84
N PHE A 122 47.10 -13.72 37.27
CA PHE A 122 48.44 -13.94 37.83
C PHE A 122 49.40 -12.83 37.45
N LEU A 123 50.08 -12.25 38.45
CA LEU A 123 50.99 -11.11 38.28
C LEU A 123 52.10 -11.36 37.23
N TYR A 124 52.60 -12.60 37.15
CA TYR A 124 53.66 -12.99 36.23
C TYR A 124 53.26 -12.84 34.74
N HIS A 125 51.99 -13.10 34.39
CA HIS A 125 51.51 -12.94 33.02
C HIS A 125 51.52 -11.46 32.60
N TYR A 126 51.17 -10.56 33.51
CA TYR A 126 51.22 -9.12 33.25
C TYR A 126 52.66 -8.62 33.13
N ALA A 127 53.56 -9.06 34.03
CA ALA A 127 54.99 -8.70 33.96
C ALA A 127 55.62 -9.15 32.63
N PHE A 128 55.32 -10.37 32.18
CA PHE A 128 55.80 -10.89 30.91
C PHE A 128 55.28 -10.09 29.71
N ALA A 129 53.98 -9.76 29.70
CA ALA A 129 53.37 -8.92 28.66
C ALA A 129 54.00 -7.51 28.59
N MET A 130 54.32 -6.91 29.74
CA MET A 130 54.98 -5.60 29.79
C MET A 130 56.38 -5.62 29.18
N VAL A 131 57.19 -6.63 29.49
CA VAL A 131 58.55 -6.77 28.93
C VAL A 131 58.50 -6.95 27.42
N ILE A 132 57.63 -7.83 26.92
CA ILE A 132 57.44 -8.02 25.46
C ILE A 132 56.96 -6.72 24.81
N GLY A 133 55.96 -6.05 25.39
CA GLY A 133 55.44 -4.79 24.87
C GLY A 133 56.52 -3.72 24.75
N LEU A 134 57.36 -3.56 25.78
CA LEU A 134 58.47 -2.62 25.76
C LEU A 134 59.53 -2.98 24.70
N ALA A 135 59.89 -4.26 24.59
CA ALA A 135 60.85 -4.73 23.59
C ALA A 135 60.35 -4.50 22.15
N VAL A 136 59.08 -4.76 21.88
CA VAL A 136 58.46 -4.50 20.56
C VAL A 136 58.45 -3.00 20.26
N LEU A 137 58.07 -2.16 21.23
CA LEU A 137 57.97 -0.72 21.04
C LEU A 137 59.35 -0.09 20.80
N LEU A 138 60.37 -0.50 21.55
CA LEU A 138 61.77 -0.09 21.33
C LEU A 138 62.31 -0.60 19.99
N GLY A 139 62.05 -1.86 19.65
CA GLY A 139 62.45 -2.43 18.36
C GLY A 139 61.81 -1.70 17.17
N TRP A 140 60.53 -1.36 17.27
CA TRP A 140 59.83 -0.56 16.28
C TRP A 140 60.44 0.84 16.14
N LEU A 141 60.73 1.50 17.25
CA LEU A 141 61.33 2.84 17.25
C LEU A 141 62.74 2.85 16.64
N VAL A 142 63.55 1.83 16.93
CA VAL A 142 64.89 1.66 16.33
C VAL A 142 64.83 1.37 14.83
N LEU A 143 63.80 0.64 14.36
CA LEU A 143 63.60 0.37 12.94
C LEU A 143 63.01 1.57 12.17
N GLN A 144 62.36 2.50 12.87
CA GLN A 144 61.87 3.76 12.29
C GLN A 144 62.92 4.89 12.30
N ALA A 145 63.95 4.78 13.14
CA ALA A 145 65.06 5.72 13.25
C ALA A 145 66.17 5.43 12.22
#